data_AF-X1MS85-F1
#
_entry.id   AF-X1MS85-F1
#
_cell.length_a   1.000
_cell.length_b   1.000
_cell.length_c   1.000
_cell.angle_alpha   90.00
_cell.angle_beta   90.00
_cell.angle_gamma   90.00
#
_symmetry.space_group_name_H-M   'P 1'
#
loop_
_entity.id
_entity.type
_entity.pdbx_description
1 polymer ?
#
loop_
_entity_poly.entity_id
_entity_poly.type
_entity_poly.pdbx_seq_one_letter_code
_entity_poly.pdbx_strand_id
1 'polypeptide(L)'
;MGRIVRSDYYFEKPGPDNTKDVVEALSKRLEETGIKTVVVASDSGETALELGKKIDGKAKLVVISMETVAKDVRAALEKMGTIIYENCIPAFRAKNLEHMKNTYYTLGQGFKVAVEVVVMAASEGAVKSGEDVIGVGGTGKGADTALIVKAAPPEDVLGEDIRKRLEIREVIAMPLVKKWW
;
A
#
# COMPACT_ATOMS: atom_id res chain seq x y z
N MET A 1 -5.62 -29.08 2.75
CA MET A 1 -4.97 -27.84 3.24
C MET A 1 -3.59 -27.74 2.61
N GLY A 2 -3.36 -26.73 1.78
CA GLY A 2 -2.02 -26.41 1.28
C GLY A 2 -1.30 -25.50 2.28
N ARG A 3 0.03 -25.61 2.35
CA ARG A 3 0.89 -24.67 3.08
C ARG A 3 1.59 -23.78 2.07
N ILE A 4 1.55 -22.47 2.27
CA ILE A 4 2.35 -21.50 1.51
C ILE A 4 3.57 -21.15 2.37
N VAL A 5 4.76 -21.14 1.76
CA VAL A 5 6.02 -20.75 2.40
C VAL A 5 6.69 -19.73 1.47
N ARG A 6 6.99 -18.54 2.00
CA ARG A 6 7.63 -17.45 1.27
C ARG A 6 8.64 -16.74 2.17
N SER A 7 9.53 -15.96 1.56
CA SER A 7 10.50 -15.14 2.29
C SER A 7 9.97 -13.72 2.44
N ASP A 8 10.12 -13.14 3.62
CA ASP A 8 9.69 -11.79 3.98
C ASP A 8 10.88 -10.95 4.45
N TYR A 9 10.79 -9.63 4.29
CA TYR A 9 11.87 -8.70 4.63
C TYR A 9 11.53 -7.97 5.94
N TYR A 10 12.38 -8.11 6.94
CA TYR A 10 12.21 -7.42 8.22
C TYR A 10 13.36 -6.45 8.47
N PHE A 11 13.03 -5.18 8.65
CA PHE A 11 14.00 -4.11 8.89
C PHE A 11 14.15 -3.84 10.39
N GLU A 12 15.36 -3.54 10.86
CA GLU A 12 15.54 -3.21 12.28
C GLU A 12 14.77 -1.95 12.69
N LYS A 13 14.77 -0.93 11.81
CA LYS A 13 14.21 0.40 12.08
C LYS A 13 13.28 0.87 10.95
N PRO A 14 12.26 1.68 11.27
CA PRO A 14 11.38 2.29 10.28
C PRO A 14 12.05 3.46 9.57
N GLY A 15 11.58 3.80 8.36
CA GLY A 15 12.03 4.98 7.62
C GLY A 15 12.43 4.74 6.15
N PRO A 16 12.87 5.82 5.47
CA PRO A 16 13.05 5.84 4.01
C PRO A 16 14.19 4.96 3.50
N ASP A 17 15.18 4.64 4.34
CA ASP A 17 16.33 3.82 3.95
C ASP A 17 15.93 2.42 3.44
N ASN A 18 14.74 1.95 3.85
CA ASN A 18 14.19 0.65 3.49
C ASN A 18 13.53 0.62 2.10
N THR A 19 13.36 1.78 1.43
CA THR A 19 12.52 1.88 0.21
C THR A 19 12.96 0.93 -0.90
N LYS A 20 14.27 0.83 -1.14
CA LYS A 20 14.85 -0.06 -2.15
C LYS A 20 14.54 -1.53 -1.88
N ASP A 21 14.70 -1.94 -0.62
CA ASP A 21 14.47 -3.32 -0.22
C ASP A 21 12.98 -3.67 -0.25
N VAL A 22 12.10 -2.72 0.10
CA VAL A 22 10.64 -2.89 -0.07
C VAL A 22 10.28 -3.10 -1.53
N VAL A 23 10.83 -2.27 -2.44
CA VAL A 23 10.59 -2.39 -3.88
C VAL A 23 11.12 -3.73 -4.43
N GLU A 24 12.25 -4.22 -3.94
CA GLU A 24 12.77 -5.54 -4.30
C GLU A 24 11.87 -6.69 -3.80
N ALA A 25 11.54 -6.69 -2.51
CA ALA A 25 10.72 -7.73 -1.89
C ALA A 25 9.33 -7.82 -2.55
N LEU A 26 8.73 -6.66 -2.83
CA LEU A 26 7.46 -6.55 -3.55
C LEU A 26 7.56 -7.12 -4.97
N SER A 27 8.63 -6.79 -5.71
CA SER A 27 8.80 -7.28 -7.09
C SER A 27 8.86 -8.80 -7.14
N LYS A 28 9.57 -9.43 -6.19
CA LYS A 28 9.60 -10.90 -6.04
C LYS A 28 8.22 -11.45 -5.70
N ARG A 29 7.50 -10.82 -4.77
CA ARG A 29 6.15 -11.27 -4.38
C ARG A 29 5.15 -11.17 -5.52
N LEU A 30 5.25 -10.16 -6.40
CA LEU A 30 4.41 -10.08 -7.61
C LEU A 30 4.61 -11.30 -8.52
N GLU A 31 5.84 -11.78 -8.69
CA GLU A 31 6.15 -12.97 -9.49
C GLU A 31 5.61 -14.25 -8.83
N GLU A 32 5.70 -14.36 -7.50
CA GLU A 32 5.22 -15.53 -6.73
C GLU A 32 3.69 -15.64 -6.64
N THR A 33 2.97 -14.50 -6.73
CA THR A 33 1.51 -14.45 -6.50
C THR A 33 0.70 -14.19 -7.75
N GLY A 34 1.29 -13.55 -8.76
CA GLY A 34 0.57 -13.10 -9.95
C GLY A 34 -0.37 -11.92 -9.70
N ILE A 35 -0.32 -11.26 -8.53
CA ILE A 35 -1.11 -10.05 -8.25
C ILE A 35 -0.82 -8.98 -9.30
N LYS A 36 -1.88 -8.28 -9.72
CA LYS A 36 -1.84 -7.36 -10.87
C LYS A 36 -1.94 -5.89 -10.51
N THR A 37 -2.17 -5.56 -9.23
CA THR A 37 -2.35 -4.18 -8.80
C THR A 37 -1.52 -3.88 -7.55
N VAL A 38 -0.79 -2.77 -7.59
CA VAL A 38 -0.04 -2.21 -6.46
C VAL A 38 -0.58 -0.81 -6.16
N VAL A 39 -0.85 -0.54 -4.90
CA VAL A 39 -1.33 0.75 -4.39
C VAL A 39 -0.28 1.32 -3.45
N VAL A 40 0.21 2.54 -3.72
CA VAL A 40 1.31 3.16 -2.98
C VAL A 40 0.95 4.55 -2.47
N ALA A 41 1.33 4.83 -1.22
CA ALA A 41 1.36 6.19 -0.68
C ALA A 41 2.62 6.93 -1.17
N SER A 42 2.47 8.07 -1.84
CA SER A 42 3.64 8.81 -2.36
C SER A 42 3.34 10.29 -2.66
N ASP A 43 3.49 11.17 -1.67
CA ASP A 43 3.19 12.60 -1.81
C ASP A 43 4.13 13.34 -2.77
N SER A 44 5.45 13.09 -2.71
CA SER A 44 6.41 13.66 -3.67
C SER A 44 6.40 12.96 -5.03
N GLY A 45 5.79 11.76 -5.10
CA GLY A 45 5.85 10.86 -6.27
C GLY A 45 7.17 10.09 -6.46
N GLU A 46 8.22 10.35 -5.68
CA GLU A 46 9.53 9.68 -5.84
C GLU A 46 9.47 8.16 -5.59
N THR A 47 8.81 7.75 -4.50
CA THR A 47 8.60 6.33 -4.19
C THR A 47 7.81 5.63 -5.29
N ALA A 48 6.78 6.30 -5.82
CA ALA A 48 5.99 5.77 -6.93
C ALA A 48 6.80 5.63 -8.23
N LEU A 49 7.71 6.57 -8.52
CA LEU A 49 8.59 6.48 -9.70
C LEU A 49 9.55 5.30 -9.59
N GLU A 50 10.18 5.13 -8.43
CA GLU A 50 11.10 4.02 -8.19
C GLU A 50 10.38 2.67 -8.32
N LEU A 51 9.23 2.54 -7.65
CA LEU A 51 8.41 1.34 -7.69
C LEU A 51 7.89 1.07 -9.10
N GLY A 52 7.34 2.07 -9.78
CA GLY A 52 6.82 1.97 -11.13
C GLY A 52 7.86 1.42 -12.11
N LYS A 53 9.12 1.88 -12.02
CA LYS A 53 10.19 1.41 -12.91
C LYS A 53 10.51 -0.06 -12.68
N LYS A 54 10.41 -0.52 -11.43
CA LYS A 54 10.69 -1.92 -11.07
C LYS A 54 9.58 -2.88 -11.50
N ILE A 55 8.33 -2.41 -11.50
CA ILE A 55 7.14 -3.24 -11.77
C ILE A 55 6.56 -3.01 -13.17
N ASP A 56 7.24 -2.26 -14.02
CA ASP A 56 6.79 -1.96 -15.39
C ASP A 56 6.47 -3.26 -16.16
N GLY A 57 5.29 -3.29 -16.78
CA GLY A 57 4.73 -4.48 -17.43
C GLY A 57 4.31 -5.64 -16.51
N LYS A 58 4.60 -5.61 -15.20
CA LYS A 58 4.25 -6.69 -14.25
C LYS A 58 2.91 -6.46 -13.56
N ALA A 59 2.66 -5.23 -13.13
CA ALA A 59 1.45 -4.84 -12.41
C ALA A 59 1.07 -3.38 -12.68
N LYS A 60 -0.22 -3.07 -12.55
CA LYS A 60 -0.75 -1.71 -12.57
C LYS A 60 -0.37 -1.00 -11.27
N LEU A 61 0.10 0.24 -11.38
CA LEU A 61 0.38 1.10 -10.24
C LEU A 61 -0.76 2.10 -10.01
N VAL A 62 -1.18 2.22 -8.76
CA VAL A 62 -2.11 3.24 -8.26
C VAL A 62 -1.39 4.06 -7.18
N VAL A 63 -1.34 5.37 -7.37
CA VAL A 63 -0.71 6.31 -6.43
C VAL A 63 -1.79 7.06 -5.69
N ILE A 64 -1.72 7.03 -4.36
CA ILE A 64 -2.51 7.87 -3.47
C ILE A 64 -1.57 8.93 -2.88
N SER A 65 -1.91 10.19 -3.11
CA SER A 65 -1.17 11.36 -2.62
C SER A 65 -2.11 12.28 -1.84
N MET A 66 -1.67 12.73 -0.66
CA MET A 66 -2.35 13.76 0.10
C MET A 66 -2.11 15.16 -0.45
N GLU A 67 -1.09 15.33 -1.28
CA GLU A 67 -0.70 16.59 -1.90
C GLU A 67 -0.81 16.53 -3.42
N THR A 68 -0.58 17.66 -4.08
CA THR A 68 -0.42 17.70 -5.54
C THR A 68 1.00 17.29 -5.88
N VAL A 69 1.15 16.24 -6.68
CA VAL A 69 2.42 15.72 -7.17
C VAL A 69 3.02 16.71 -8.16
N ALA A 70 4.35 16.89 -8.10
CA ALA A 70 5.06 17.78 -9.01
C ALA A 70 4.80 17.41 -10.49
N LYS A 71 4.60 18.42 -11.34
CA LYS A 71 4.13 18.23 -12.74
C LYS A 71 5.00 17.30 -13.57
N ASP A 72 6.32 17.39 -13.41
CA ASP A 72 7.31 16.56 -14.09
C ASP A 72 7.28 15.11 -13.60
N VAL A 73 7.18 14.89 -12.29
CA VAL A 73 7.01 13.57 -11.67
C VAL A 73 5.71 12.93 -12.11
N ARG A 74 4.61 13.70 -12.08
CA ARG A 74 3.30 13.26 -12.54
C ARG A 74 3.32 12.83 -14.01
N ALA A 75 3.89 13.67 -14.88
CA ALA A 75 3.99 13.33 -16.31
C ALA A 75 4.83 12.06 -16.55
N ALA A 76 5.86 11.82 -15.74
CA ALA A 76 6.64 10.58 -15.81
C ALA A 76 5.80 9.36 -15.37
N LEU A 77 5.03 9.46 -14.29
CA LEU A 77 4.14 8.40 -13.82
C LEU A 77 3.00 8.09 -14.82
N GLU A 78 2.40 9.11 -15.42
CA GLU A 78 1.35 8.97 -16.44
C GLU A 78 1.86 8.25 -17.70
N LYS A 79 3.09 8.52 -18.13
CA LYS A 79 3.74 7.79 -19.24
C LYS A 79 3.90 6.29 -18.97
N MET A 80 3.91 5.89 -17.70
CA MET A 80 3.99 4.49 -17.26
C MET A 80 2.59 3.86 -17.10
N GLY A 81 1.52 4.57 -17.44
CA GLY A 81 0.15 4.11 -17.27
C GLY A 81 -0.32 4.08 -15.82
N THR A 82 0.35 4.82 -14.93
CA THR A 82 0.00 4.90 -13.50
C THR A 82 -1.30 5.69 -13.32
N ILE A 83 -2.19 5.20 -12.45
CA ILE A 83 -3.35 5.99 -11.98
C ILE A 83 -2.92 6.79 -10.76
N ILE A 84 -3.25 8.08 -10.73
CA ILE A 84 -2.82 9.00 -9.68
C ILE A 84 -4.04 9.70 -9.09
N TYR A 85 -4.19 9.62 -7.77
CA TYR A 85 -5.15 10.40 -7.00
C TYR A 85 -4.40 11.37 -6.11
N GLU A 86 -4.77 12.65 -6.17
CA GLU A 86 -4.09 13.77 -5.51
C GLU A 86 -5.04 14.48 -4.55
N ASN A 87 -4.48 15.22 -3.58
CA ASN A 87 -5.24 15.96 -2.56
C ASN A 87 -6.22 15.07 -1.79
N CYS A 88 -5.90 13.79 -1.62
CA CYS A 88 -6.77 12.83 -0.96
C CYS A 88 -6.80 13.04 0.55
N ILE A 89 -7.95 12.80 1.17
CA ILE A 89 -8.09 12.81 2.62
C ILE A 89 -7.92 11.38 3.14
N PRO A 90 -6.99 11.10 4.08
CA PRO A 90 -6.78 9.76 4.61
C PRO A 90 -8.06 9.14 5.17
N ALA A 91 -8.41 7.93 4.70
CA ALA A 91 -9.67 7.27 5.05
C ALA A 91 -9.83 7.05 6.56
N PHE A 92 -8.76 6.75 7.30
CA PHE A 92 -8.85 6.50 8.74
C PHE A 92 -8.88 7.77 9.59
N ARG A 93 -9.06 8.96 8.99
CA ARG A 93 -9.49 10.16 9.71
C ARG A 93 -11.00 10.19 9.97
N ALA A 94 -11.78 9.34 9.29
CA ALA A 94 -13.20 9.19 9.58
C ALA A 94 -13.41 8.63 11.00
N LYS A 95 -14.36 9.20 11.76
CA LYS A 95 -14.59 8.85 13.19
C LYS A 95 -14.81 7.35 13.42
N ASN A 96 -15.51 6.68 12.51
CA ASN A 96 -15.80 5.25 12.60
C ASN A 96 -14.58 4.34 12.33
N LEU A 97 -13.49 4.87 11.77
CA LEU A 97 -12.27 4.13 11.46
C LEU A 97 -11.08 4.53 12.35
N GLU A 98 -11.26 5.46 13.29
CA GLU A 98 -10.17 5.95 14.14
C GLU A 98 -9.57 4.86 15.03
N HIS A 99 -10.40 3.97 15.60
CA HIS A 99 -9.92 2.84 16.40
C HIS A 99 -9.09 1.86 15.56
N MET A 100 -9.44 1.70 14.28
CA MET A 100 -8.69 0.85 13.35
C MET A 100 -7.32 1.45 13.06
N LYS A 101 -7.22 2.77 12.81
CA LYS A 101 -5.94 3.49 12.72
C LYS A 101 -5.07 3.22 13.94
N ASN A 102 -5.60 3.45 15.14
CA ASN A 102 -4.84 3.30 16.38
C ASN A 102 -4.39 1.85 16.59
N THR A 103 -5.22 0.88 16.18
CA THR A 103 -4.85 -0.54 16.20
C THR A 103 -3.70 -0.83 15.24
N TYR A 104 -3.77 -0.36 13.99
CA TYR A 104 -2.69 -0.58 13.01
C TYR A 104 -1.39 0.14 13.35
N TYR A 105 -1.44 1.23 14.11
CA TYR A 105 -0.23 1.84 14.65
C TYR A 105 0.57 0.91 15.57
N THR A 106 -0.06 -0.06 16.25
CA THR A 106 0.68 -1.11 16.98
C THR A 106 1.55 -1.98 16.05
N LEU A 107 1.23 -2.00 14.75
CA LEU A 107 2.00 -2.66 13.68
C LEU A 107 2.91 -1.68 12.91
N GLY A 108 2.90 -0.38 13.25
CA GLY A 108 3.74 0.67 12.68
C GLY A 108 3.01 1.64 11.74
N GLN A 109 3.58 2.84 11.55
CA GLN A 109 3.04 3.85 10.64
C GLN A 109 2.88 3.31 9.21
N GLY A 110 3.93 2.70 8.67
CA GLY A 110 3.92 2.14 7.31
C GLY A 110 2.85 1.06 7.12
N PHE A 111 2.61 0.21 8.12
CA PHE A 111 1.55 -0.80 8.09
C PHE A 111 0.17 -0.15 7.98
N LYS A 112 -0.13 0.81 8.87
CA LYS A 112 -1.39 1.57 8.83
C LYS A 112 -1.58 2.22 7.46
N VAL A 113 -0.55 2.91 6.94
CA VAL A 113 -0.61 3.61 5.65
C VAL A 113 -0.82 2.63 4.50
N ALA A 114 -0.10 1.51 4.47
CA ALA A 114 -0.22 0.48 3.44
C ALA A 114 -1.66 -0.08 3.34
N VAL A 115 -2.36 -0.23 4.47
CA VAL A 115 -3.77 -0.65 4.47
C VAL A 115 -4.69 0.50 4.07
N GLU A 116 -4.46 1.71 4.60
CA GLU A 116 -5.32 2.86 4.36
C GLU A 116 -5.39 3.25 2.88
N VAL A 117 -4.27 3.25 2.16
CA VAL A 117 -4.27 3.58 0.72
C VAL A 117 -5.04 2.56 -0.10
N VAL A 118 -5.05 1.28 0.31
CA VAL A 118 -5.87 0.25 -0.35
C VAL A 118 -7.36 0.52 -0.16
N VAL A 119 -7.77 0.93 1.05
CA VAL A 119 -9.16 1.34 1.34
C VAL A 119 -9.53 2.56 0.48
N MET A 120 -8.65 3.55 0.39
CA MET A 120 -8.87 4.75 -0.44
C MET A 120 -8.98 4.40 -1.93
N ALA A 121 -8.09 3.56 -2.45
CA ALA A 121 -8.15 3.10 -3.83
C ALA A 121 -9.44 2.33 -4.14
N ALA A 122 -9.97 1.57 -3.17
CA ALA A 122 -11.25 0.89 -3.31
C ALA A 122 -12.42 1.88 -3.37
N SER A 123 -12.42 2.90 -2.51
CA SER A 123 -13.43 3.98 -2.53
C SER A 123 -13.46 4.72 -3.86
N GLU A 124 -12.30 4.97 -4.46
CA GLU A 124 -12.16 5.64 -5.75
C GLU A 124 -12.44 4.73 -6.97
N GLY A 125 -12.74 3.44 -6.72
CA GLY A 125 -12.99 2.45 -7.77
C GLY A 125 -11.75 2.02 -8.56
N ALA A 126 -10.54 2.36 -8.09
CA ALA A 126 -9.29 1.97 -8.73
C ALA A 126 -8.99 0.48 -8.60
N VAL A 127 -9.51 -0.13 -7.52
CA VAL A 127 -9.47 -1.56 -7.19
C VAL A 127 -10.87 -2.02 -6.78
N LYS A 128 -11.21 -3.28 -7.03
CA LYS A 128 -12.54 -3.80 -6.67
C LYS A 128 -12.57 -4.32 -5.24
N SER A 129 -13.72 -4.18 -4.57
CA SER A 129 -13.96 -4.84 -3.27
C SER A 129 -13.79 -6.36 -3.42
N GLY A 130 -12.99 -6.97 -2.54
CA GLY A 130 -12.63 -8.38 -2.54
C GLY A 130 -11.41 -8.74 -3.42
N GLU A 131 -10.81 -7.81 -4.15
CA GLU A 131 -9.59 -8.04 -4.94
C GLU A 131 -8.35 -8.07 -4.04
N ASP A 132 -7.48 -9.08 -4.21
CA ASP A 132 -6.18 -9.10 -3.53
C ASP A 132 -5.20 -8.18 -4.29
N VAL A 133 -4.68 -7.16 -3.58
CA VAL A 133 -3.75 -6.15 -4.11
C VAL A 133 -2.54 -6.00 -3.18
N ILE A 134 -1.47 -5.37 -3.65
CA ILE A 134 -0.36 -5.01 -2.76
C ILE A 134 -0.49 -3.56 -2.32
N GLY A 135 -0.63 -3.32 -1.02
CA GLY A 135 -0.57 -1.99 -0.41
C GLY A 135 0.84 -1.65 0.07
N VAL A 136 1.29 -0.42 -0.19
CA VAL A 136 2.64 0.06 0.14
C VAL A 136 2.56 1.39 0.90
N GLY A 137 3.26 1.44 2.04
CA GLY A 137 3.32 2.60 2.91
C GLY A 137 4.69 2.75 3.56
N GLY A 138 4.90 3.90 4.22
CA GLY A 138 6.17 4.20 4.88
C GLY A 138 6.02 5.06 6.13
N THR A 139 7.09 5.13 6.91
CA THR A 139 7.17 5.98 8.10
C THR A 139 7.87 7.29 7.76
N GLY A 140 7.09 8.38 7.65
CA GLY A 140 7.60 9.75 7.46
C GLY A 140 7.94 10.08 6.02
N LYS A 141 8.86 9.34 5.39
CA LYS A 141 9.20 9.43 3.96
C LYS A 141 9.55 8.04 3.42
N GLY A 142 9.51 7.89 2.10
CA GLY A 142 9.82 6.62 1.43
C GLY A 142 8.81 5.52 1.73
N ALA A 143 9.22 4.28 1.55
CA ALA A 143 8.45 3.09 1.91
C ALA A 143 9.26 2.20 2.86
N ASP A 144 8.60 1.65 3.87
CA ASP A 144 9.19 0.65 4.76
C ASP A 144 8.29 -0.57 4.97
N THR A 145 7.06 -0.54 4.43
CA THR A 145 6.07 -1.60 4.60
C THR A 145 5.34 -1.91 3.30
N ALA A 146 5.21 -3.20 2.99
CA ALA A 146 4.39 -3.70 1.89
C ALA A 146 3.59 -4.94 2.32
N LEU A 147 2.32 -4.99 1.96
CA LEU A 147 1.36 -6.00 2.40
C LEU A 147 0.51 -6.48 1.22
N ILE A 148 0.14 -7.76 1.20
CA ILE A 148 -0.98 -8.21 0.38
C ILE A 148 -2.26 -7.98 1.19
N VAL A 149 -3.18 -7.23 0.61
CA VAL A 149 -4.44 -6.82 1.24
C VAL A 149 -5.59 -7.16 0.30
N LYS A 150 -6.60 -7.83 0.82
CA LYS A 150 -7.89 -7.93 0.17
C LYS A 150 -8.61 -6.59 0.31
N ALA A 151 -8.77 -5.89 -0.81
CA ALA A 151 -9.29 -4.54 -0.84
C ALA A 151 -10.77 -4.49 -0.42
N ALA A 152 -11.14 -3.43 0.30
CA ALA A 152 -12.52 -3.15 0.69
C ALA A 152 -12.68 -1.63 0.86
N PRO A 153 -13.76 -1.01 0.34
CA PRO A 153 -14.12 0.35 0.70
C PRO A 153 -14.59 0.41 2.17
N PRO A 154 -14.63 1.60 2.81
CA PRO A 154 -14.94 1.78 4.22
C PRO A 154 -16.14 1.00 4.77
N GLU A 155 -17.23 0.94 4.02
CA GLU A 155 -18.47 0.23 4.37
C GLU A 155 -18.31 -1.30 4.43
N ASP A 156 -17.37 -1.84 3.64
CA ASP A 156 -17.12 -3.28 3.54
C ASP A 156 -16.03 -3.74 4.53
N VAL A 157 -15.12 -2.85 4.98
CA VAL A 157 -13.95 -3.20 5.83
C VAL A 157 -14.33 -4.12 7.00
N LEU A 158 -15.40 -3.77 7.73
CA LEU A 158 -16.01 -4.60 8.79
C LEU A 158 -17.51 -4.85 8.51
N GLY A 159 -17.91 -4.84 7.24
CA GLY A 159 -19.30 -4.92 6.82
C GLY A 159 -19.96 -6.28 7.07
N GLU A 160 -21.25 -6.38 6.78
CA GLU A 160 -22.03 -7.62 6.99
C GLU A 160 -21.63 -8.75 6.03
N ASP A 161 -21.28 -8.43 4.78
CA ASP A 161 -20.80 -9.43 3.82
C ASP A 161 -19.35 -9.80 4.13
N ILE A 162 -19.19 -10.90 4.86
CA ILE A 162 -17.88 -11.46 5.25
C ILE A 162 -16.94 -11.64 4.06
N ARG A 163 -17.47 -11.91 2.86
CA ARG A 163 -16.66 -12.14 1.66
C ARG A 163 -16.05 -10.84 1.11
N LYS A 164 -16.54 -9.68 1.52
CA LYS A 164 -16.04 -8.36 1.10
C LYS A 164 -15.15 -7.70 2.13
N ARG A 165 -15.07 -8.26 3.34
CA ARG A 165 -14.25 -7.71 4.42
C ARG A 165 -12.79 -7.59 4.01
N LEU A 166 -12.17 -6.55 4.55
CA LEU A 166 -10.74 -6.34 4.43
C LEU A 166 -9.99 -7.46 5.14
N GLU A 167 -9.00 -8.04 4.49
CA GLU A 167 -8.15 -9.08 5.06
C GLU A 167 -6.69 -8.76 4.72
N ILE A 168 -5.82 -8.75 5.73
CA ILE A 168 -4.38 -8.75 5.49
C ILE A 168 -3.99 -10.20 5.18
N ARG A 169 -3.59 -10.45 3.93
CA ARG A 169 -3.23 -11.79 3.46
C ARG A 169 -1.83 -12.17 3.88
N GLU A 170 -0.88 -11.27 3.60
CA GLU A 170 0.55 -11.52 3.77
C GLU A 170 1.29 -10.23 4.09
N VAL A 171 2.33 -10.35 4.91
CA VAL A 171 3.35 -9.31 5.05
C VAL A 171 4.44 -9.62 4.03
N ILE A 172 4.90 -8.61 3.29
CA ILE A 172 6.00 -8.75 2.32
C ILE A 172 7.27 -8.17 2.93
N ALA A 173 7.15 -6.97 3.48
CA ALA A 173 8.22 -6.28 4.16
C ALA A 173 7.66 -5.38 5.26
N MET A 174 8.33 -5.29 6.42
CA MET A 174 8.01 -4.30 7.46
C MET A 174 9.12 -4.12 8.50
N PRO A 175 9.16 -3.00 9.26
CA PRO A 175 10.09 -2.83 10.37
C PRO A 175 9.73 -3.67 11.60
N LEU A 176 10.73 -4.16 12.33
CA LEU A 176 10.59 -4.83 13.62
C LEU A 176 10.27 -3.84 14.74
N VAL A 177 11.02 -2.74 14.83
CA VAL A 177 10.72 -1.63 15.75
C VAL A 177 9.67 -0.72 15.12
N LYS A 178 8.65 -0.35 15.90
CA LYS A 178 7.54 0.49 15.43
C LYS A 178 7.77 1.95 15.79
N LYS A 179 7.38 2.84 14.89
CA LYS A 179 7.30 4.29 15.09
C LYS A 179 6.00 4.77 14.45
N TRP A 180 5.26 5.61 15.15
CA TRP A 180 3.99 6.19 14.73
C TRP A 180 3.64 7.40 15.60
N TRP A 181 2.71 8.22 15.13
CA TRP A 181 2.21 9.42 15.81
C TRP A 181 0.75 9.71 15.44
#